data_AF-A0A9Q0N659-F1
#
_entry.id   AF-A0A9Q0N659-F1
#
_cell.length_a   1.000
_cell.length_b   1.000
_cell.length_c   1.000
_cell.angle_alpha   90.00
_cell.angle_beta   90.00
_cell.angle_gamma   90.00
#
_symmetry.space_group_name_H-M   'P 1'
#
loop_
_entity.id
_entity.type
_entity.pdbx_description
1 polymer ?
#
loop_
_entity_poly.entity_id
_entity_poly.type
_entity_poly.pdbx_seq_one_letter_code
_entity_poly.pdbx_strand_id
1 'polypeptide(L)'
;MNANLREANGLYRKSQETVGISPVLKRIFLEKALSLYRRETNGTSPENLPSLQKNIGLACYRLADVLDSNVEGTLVIFYITEAITAFTMAWFMKPVERNTEWGGRLEVLISDCFELSYRSLNGDMTKFYLIDKLSESIGKGPDFAVHRTRCHLANGQYYYRCGVKRMGEWVNDFKATQQLVEHARREFELAVQSQCNDKTEKVFTIDIARLNEDITFLKQSCRAVQLRQMADQLFDECVMQSEDLKFEMVWNILDMYKASELHCRDVDIENEALAFSRQGRIFYKILNLRSKAHQYYRASFDLAVTLHPKDMNNVEWFKECKLALEDLQQSKMREEEEKREKERAPYLAQLKPVLDVLKSHSDDAFKLLKFVYSTHPPKVSFDYDEKKLDSTTIKKAVLNAIIQYHPDKQVEYDMKWRVLSEEITKYLTARYECLKGC
;
A
#
# COMPACT_ATOMS: atom_id res chain seq x y z
N MET A 1 24.12 -36.72 46.47
CA MET A 1 23.82 -35.46 45.74
C MET A 1 24.55 -34.33 46.45
N ASN A 2 25.44 -33.60 45.76
CA ASN A 2 26.26 -32.54 46.36
C ASN A 2 25.37 -31.46 47.02
N ALA A 3 25.74 -30.96 48.20
CA ALA A 3 24.98 -29.97 48.96
C ALA A 3 24.68 -28.71 48.11
N ASN A 4 25.67 -28.29 47.32
CA ASN A 4 25.55 -27.17 46.38
C ASN A 4 24.47 -27.39 45.30
N LEU A 5 24.36 -28.61 44.76
CA LEU A 5 23.34 -28.92 43.75
C LEU A 5 21.93 -28.96 44.35
N ARG A 6 21.79 -29.44 45.59
CA ARG A 6 20.50 -29.42 46.28
C ARG A 6 20.05 -27.98 46.54
N GLU A 7 20.97 -27.12 46.97
CA GLU A 7 20.73 -25.70 47.19
C GLU A 7 20.35 -24.98 45.87
N ALA A 8 21.13 -25.18 44.80
CA ALA A 8 20.87 -24.59 43.49
C ALA A 8 19.49 -24.97 42.93
N ASN A 9 19.12 -26.25 43.02
CA ASN A 9 17.78 -26.71 42.61
C ASN A 9 16.67 -26.12 43.48
N GLY A 10 16.92 -25.95 44.79
CA GLY A 10 15.98 -25.28 45.70
C GLY A 10 15.74 -23.83 45.32
N LEU A 11 16.80 -23.08 45.03
CA LEU A 11 16.73 -21.69 44.57
C LEU A 11 16.03 -21.56 43.22
N TYR A 12 16.33 -22.45 42.27
CA TYR A 12 15.64 -22.47 40.98
C TYR A 12 14.14 -22.72 41.14
N ARG A 13 13.72 -23.70 41.95
CA ARG A 13 12.28 -23.95 42.18
C ARG A 13 11.58 -22.76 42.83
N LYS A 14 12.22 -22.12 43.81
CA LYS A 14 11.70 -20.89 44.42
C LYS A 14 11.48 -19.79 43.39
N SER A 15 12.36 -19.64 42.40
CA SER A 15 12.16 -18.62 41.35
C SER A 15 10.97 -18.91 40.43
N GLN A 16 10.53 -20.17 40.33
CA GLN A 16 9.38 -20.59 39.52
C GLN A 16 8.02 -20.41 40.24
N GLU A 17 8.00 -20.07 41.53
CA GLU A 17 6.75 -19.85 42.25
C GLU A 17 5.99 -18.65 41.64
N THR A 18 4.71 -18.88 41.31
CA THR A 18 3.87 -17.92 40.59
C THR A 18 3.20 -16.91 41.52
N VAL A 19 3.13 -17.18 42.83
CA VAL A 19 2.45 -16.35 43.82
C VAL A 19 3.46 -15.70 44.76
N GLY A 20 3.42 -14.38 44.91
CA GLY A 20 4.09 -13.65 45.98
C GLY A 20 5.58 -13.33 45.80
N ILE A 21 6.19 -13.63 44.65
CA ILE A 21 7.61 -13.33 44.39
C ILE A 21 7.76 -12.28 43.28
N SER A 22 8.41 -11.16 43.60
CA SER A 22 8.70 -10.09 42.65
C SER A 22 9.74 -10.52 41.60
N PRO A 23 9.73 -9.92 40.38
CA PRO A 23 10.74 -10.19 39.35
C PRO A 23 12.19 -10.02 39.85
N VAL A 24 12.43 -9.03 40.70
CA VAL A 24 13.75 -8.79 41.33
C VAL A 24 14.19 -9.98 42.18
N LEU A 25 13.31 -10.53 43.01
CA LEU A 25 13.63 -11.71 43.82
C LEU A 25 13.82 -12.96 42.96
N LYS A 26 13.03 -13.13 41.89
CA LYS A 26 13.23 -14.22 40.92
C LYS A 26 14.61 -14.16 40.29
N ARG A 27 15.04 -12.97 39.85
CA ARG A 27 16.38 -12.72 39.31
C ARG A 27 17.48 -13.11 40.31
N ILE A 28 17.39 -12.63 41.56
CA ILE A 28 18.39 -12.95 42.61
C ILE A 28 18.49 -14.45 42.85
N PHE A 29 17.36 -15.16 42.92
CA PHE A 29 17.37 -16.61 43.11
C PHE A 29 17.98 -17.35 41.92
N LEU A 30 17.68 -16.91 40.70
CA LEU A 30 18.22 -17.50 39.48
C LEU A 30 19.72 -17.24 39.32
N GLU A 31 20.21 -16.03 39.59
CA GLU A 31 21.64 -15.70 39.57
C GLU A 31 22.43 -16.55 40.57
N LYS A 32 21.90 -16.69 41.80
CA LYS A 32 22.48 -17.57 42.82
C LYS A 32 22.47 -19.04 42.38
N ALA A 33 21.35 -19.54 41.86
CA ALA A 33 21.27 -20.90 41.34
C ALA A 33 22.30 -21.15 40.21
N LEU A 34 22.41 -20.20 39.26
CA LEU A 34 23.34 -20.27 38.14
C LEU A 34 24.81 -20.32 38.60
N SER A 35 25.20 -19.47 39.55
CA SER A 35 26.55 -19.46 40.12
C SER A 35 26.90 -20.79 40.80
N LEU A 36 25.96 -21.39 41.52
CA LEU A 36 26.16 -22.70 42.15
C LEU A 36 26.28 -23.80 41.10
N TYR A 37 25.44 -23.80 40.05
CA TYR A 37 25.57 -24.77 38.96
C TYR A 37 26.92 -24.66 38.25
N ARG A 38 27.40 -23.44 37.96
CA ARG A 38 28.72 -23.21 37.34
C ARG A 38 29.89 -23.62 38.24
N ARG A 39 29.79 -23.47 39.56
CA ARG A 39 30.84 -23.95 40.47
C ARG A 39 30.97 -25.47 40.43
N GLU A 40 29.86 -26.16 40.25
CA GLU A 40 29.79 -27.62 40.24
C GLU A 40 30.33 -28.24 38.94
N THR A 41 30.43 -27.50 37.83
CA THR A 41 30.90 -28.07 36.56
C THR A 41 32.31 -28.62 36.63
N ASN A 42 33.18 -28.04 37.47
CA ASN A 42 34.59 -28.42 37.57
C ASN A 42 34.83 -29.68 38.43
N GLY A 43 33.84 -30.11 39.23
CA GLY A 43 33.97 -31.26 40.15
C GLY A 43 32.92 -32.35 39.94
N THR A 44 32.06 -32.22 38.92
CA THR A 44 30.98 -33.17 38.64
C THR A 44 31.48 -34.35 37.81
N SER A 45 30.98 -35.56 38.10
CA SER A 45 31.29 -36.73 37.29
C SER A 45 30.77 -36.58 35.85
N PRO A 46 31.45 -37.16 34.83
CA PRO A 46 31.05 -37.05 33.43
C PRO A 46 29.59 -37.43 33.17
N GLU A 47 29.06 -38.42 33.90
CA GLU A 47 27.67 -38.91 33.79
C GLU A 47 26.62 -37.86 34.20
N ASN A 48 26.97 -36.96 35.13
CA ASN A 48 26.04 -35.95 35.65
C ASN A 48 26.17 -34.60 34.94
N LEU A 49 27.24 -34.41 34.16
CA LEU A 49 27.53 -33.18 33.44
C LEU A 49 26.41 -32.77 32.46
N PRO A 50 25.76 -33.67 31.69
CA PRO A 50 24.65 -33.27 30.81
C PRO A 50 23.46 -32.66 31.57
N SER A 51 23.10 -33.27 32.71
CA SER A 51 22.00 -32.77 33.54
C SER A 51 22.35 -31.43 34.18
N LEU A 52 23.60 -31.22 34.55
CA LEU A 52 24.09 -29.94 35.07
C LEU A 52 24.06 -28.85 34.00
N GLN A 53 24.51 -29.14 32.78
CA GLN A 53 24.44 -28.23 31.64
C GLN A 53 22.99 -27.85 31.30
N LYS A 54 22.06 -28.81 31.29
CA LYS A 54 20.63 -28.51 31.16
C LYS A 54 20.15 -27.53 32.22
N ASN A 55 20.56 -27.70 33.48
CA ASN A 55 20.14 -26.83 34.58
C ASN A 55 20.73 -25.42 34.47
N ILE A 56 21.98 -25.29 33.99
CA ILE A 56 22.58 -24.00 33.62
C ILE A 56 21.72 -23.33 32.55
N GLY A 57 21.38 -24.06 31.49
CA GLY A 57 20.56 -23.53 30.39
C GLY A 57 19.17 -23.08 30.86
N LEU A 58 18.50 -23.86 31.71
CA LEU A 58 17.21 -23.51 32.30
C LEU A 58 17.28 -22.25 33.17
N ALA A 59 18.34 -22.09 33.96
CA ALA A 59 18.52 -20.91 34.79
C ALA A 59 18.76 -19.66 33.92
N CYS A 60 19.60 -19.77 32.89
CA CYS A 60 19.85 -18.69 31.93
C CYS A 60 18.59 -18.30 31.14
N TYR A 61 17.85 -19.27 30.60
CA TYR A 61 16.59 -19.01 29.90
C TYR A 61 15.59 -18.27 30.78
N ARG A 62 15.43 -18.69 32.04
CA ARG A 62 14.55 -18.01 32.99
C ARG A 62 15.06 -16.64 33.44
N LEU A 63 16.37 -16.42 33.46
CA LEU A 63 16.91 -15.07 33.66
C LEU A 63 16.51 -14.16 32.53
N ALA A 64 16.68 -14.60 31.28
CA ALA A 64 16.27 -13.84 30.11
C ALA A 64 14.77 -13.48 30.12
N ASP A 65 13.92 -14.42 30.55
CA ASP A 65 12.46 -14.27 30.61
C ASP A 65 11.97 -13.28 31.71
N VAL A 66 12.75 -13.11 32.78
CA VAL A 66 12.39 -12.22 33.91
C VAL A 66 12.88 -10.78 33.72
N LEU A 67 13.87 -10.57 32.84
CA LEU A 67 14.44 -9.25 32.57
C LEU A 67 13.52 -8.42 31.67
N ASP A 68 13.52 -7.11 31.88
CA ASP A 68 12.82 -6.18 30.98
C ASP A 68 13.65 -5.98 29.71
N SER A 69 13.19 -6.53 28.59
CA SER A 69 13.90 -6.44 27.32
C SER A 69 14.05 -5.01 26.78
N ASN A 70 13.19 -4.07 27.20
CA ASN A 70 13.29 -2.67 26.78
C ASN A 70 14.46 -1.95 27.46
N VAL A 71 14.80 -2.36 28.69
CA VAL A 71 15.87 -1.76 29.50
C VAL A 71 17.17 -2.57 29.38
N GLU A 72 17.07 -3.90 29.41
CA GLU A 72 18.19 -4.82 29.59
C GLU A 72 18.40 -5.74 28.38
N GLY A 73 17.99 -5.32 27.17
CA GLY A 73 18.01 -6.16 25.96
C GLY A 73 19.34 -6.87 25.66
N THR A 74 20.50 -6.22 25.85
CA THR A 74 21.81 -6.86 25.66
C THR A 74 22.05 -7.99 26.67
N LEU A 75 21.59 -7.81 27.91
CA LEU A 75 21.71 -8.81 28.96
C LEU A 75 20.73 -9.98 28.73
N VAL A 76 19.54 -9.71 28.20
CA VAL A 76 18.59 -10.73 27.75
C VAL A 76 19.24 -11.63 26.70
N ILE A 77 19.81 -11.06 25.63
CA ILE A 77 20.50 -11.86 24.61
C ILE A 77 21.66 -12.65 25.22
N PHE A 78 22.50 -12.03 26.07
CA PHE A 78 23.60 -12.74 26.73
C PHE A 78 23.12 -14.03 27.42
N TYR A 79 22.05 -13.95 28.21
CA TYR A 79 21.51 -15.13 28.88
C TYR A 79 20.87 -16.13 27.91
N ILE A 80 20.24 -15.69 26.83
CA ILE A 80 19.74 -16.60 25.79
C ILE A 80 20.90 -17.34 25.10
N THR A 81 22.00 -16.64 24.78
CA THR A 81 23.20 -17.26 24.17
C THR A 81 23.80 -18.31 25.10
N GLU A 82 23.92 -17.99 26.39
CA GLU A 82 24.38 -18.94 27.42
C GLU A 82 23.44 -20.14 27.54
N ALA A 83 22.11 -19.92 27.44
CA ALA A 83 21.13 -20.99 27.52
C ALA A 83 21.26 -21.97 26.35
N ILE A 84 21.31 -21.46 25.11
CA ILE A 84 21.48 -22.27 23.90
C ILE A 84 22.79 -23.06 23.96
N THR A 85 23.88 -22.41 24.39
CA THR A 85 25.20 -23.05 24.52
C THR A 85 25.13 -24.22 25.50
N ALA A 86 24.54 -24.00 26.68
CA ALA A 86 24.41 -25.03 27.71
C ALA A 86 23.48 -26.18 27.29
N PHE A 87 22.34 -25.89 26.65
CA PHE A 87 21.45 -26.92 26.10
C PHE A 87 22.13 -27.75 24.99
N THR A 88 22.88 -27.08 24.11
CA THR A 88 23.65 -27.73 23.05
C THR A 88 24.75 -28.63 23.63
N MET A 89 25.46 -28.18 24.67
CA MET A 89 26.43 -29.02 25.39
C MET A 89 25.76 -30.24 26.02
N ALA A 90 24.62 -30.05 26.71
CA ALA A 90 23.87 -31.13 27.32
C ALA A 90 23.47 -32.20 26.28
N TRP A 91 23.01 -31.76 25.11
CA TRP A 91 22.63 -32.62 23.99
C TRP A 91 23.79 -33.47 23.47
N PHE A 92 24.99 -32.87 23.34
CA PHE A 92 26.16 -33.59 22.84
C PHE A 92 26.73 -34.59 23.85
N MET A 93 26.68 -34.27 25.14
CA MET A 93 27.21 -35.13 26.19
C MET A 93 26.35 -36.37 26.47
N LYS A 94 25.11 -36.44 25.96
CA LYS A 94 24.18 -37.56 26.21
C LYS A 94 23.51 -38.12 24.95
N PRO A 95 24.28 -38.69 23.99
CA PRO A 95 23.75 -39.10 22.69
C PRO A 95 22.66 -40.17 22.74
N VAL A 96 22.72 -41.08 23.72
CA VAL A 96 21.77 -42.20 23.85
C VAL A 96 20.36 -41.75 24.23
N GLU A 97 20.21 -40.60 24.91
CA GLU A 97 18.90 -40.11 25.38
C GLU A 97 18.24 -39.08 24.46
N ARG A 98 18.82 -38.78 23.29
CA ARG A 98 18.29 -37.78 22.36
C ARG A 98 16.89 -38.12 21.82
N ASN A 99 16.65 -39.40 21.54
CA ASN A 99 15.36 -39.88 21.04
C ASN A 99 14.36 -40.19 22.17
N THR A 100 14.64 -39.73 23.38
CA THR A 100 13.74 -39.88 24.54
C THR A 100 13.03 -38.56 24.83
N GLU A 101 12.08 -38.58 25.77
CA GLU A 101 11.42 -37.37 26.26
C GLU A 101 12.42 -36.30 26.75
N TRP A 102 13.56 -36.72 27.30
CA TRP A 102 14.59 -35.78 27.76
C TRP A 102 15.19 -34.97 26.61
N GLY A 103 15.51 -35.62 25.49
CA GLY A 103 15.98 -34.95 24.29
C GLY A 103 14.90 -34.06 23.69
N GLY A 104 13.68 -34.57 23.48
CA GLY A 104 12.58 -33.78 22.95
C GLY A 104 12.30 -32.49 23.75
N ARG A 105 12.42 -32.54 25.09
CA ARG A 105 12.31 -31.34 25.94
C ARG A 105 13.44 -30.33 25.73
N LEU A 106 14.68 -30.79 25.48
CA LEU A 106 15.78 -29.89 25.15
C LEU A 106 15.56 -29.19 23.80
N GLU A 107 15.05 -29.90 22.80
CA GLU A 107 14.73 -29.33 21.49
C GLU A 107 13.69 -28.21 21.59
N VAL A 108 12.66 -28.41 22.42
CA VAL A 108 11.65 -27.38 22.70
C VAL A 108 12.28 -26.17 23.38
N LEU A 109 13.10 -26.38 24.42
CA LEU A 109 13.75 -25.28 25.13
C LEU A 109 14.70 -24.46 24.24
N ILE A 110 15.43 -25.11 23.35
CA ILE A 110 16.26 -24.44 22.34
C ILE A 110 15.39 -23.60 21.41
N SER A 111 14.24 -24.13 21.00
CA SER A 111 13.27 -23.40 20.15
C SER A 111 12.68 -22.18 20.88
N ASP A 112 12.30 -22.33 22.15
CA ASP A 112 11.76 -21.25 22.99
C ASP A 112 12.78 -20.12 23.21
N CYS A 113 14.07 -20.45 23.33
CA CYS A 113 15.16 -19.47 23.42
C CYS A 113 15.21 -18.56 22.19
N PHE A 114 15.00 -19.11 20.99
CA PHE A 114 14.94 -18.31 19.77
C PHE A 114 13.74 -17.38 19.77
N GLU A 115 12.55 -17.89 20.11
CA GLU A 115 11.35 -17.07 20.15
C GLU A 115 11.48 -15.89 21.13
N LEU A 116 12.02 -16.14 22.33
CA LEU A 116 12.28 -15.10 23.32
C LEU A 116 13.27 -14.05 22.80
N SER A 117 14.30 -14.47 22.05
CA SER A 117 15.28 -13.53 21.49
C SER A 117 14.64 -12.54 20.50
N TYR A 118 13.81 -13.01 19.58
CA TYR A 118 13.14 -12.12 18.62
C TYR A 118 12.13 -11.18 19.29
N ARG A 119 11.40 -11.68 20.30
CA ARG A 119 10.51 -10.83 21.12
C ARG A 119 11.29 -9.72 21.82
N SER A 120 12.48 -10.05 22.36
CA SER A 120 13.30 -9.09 23.11
C SER A 120 13.88 -7.95 22.28
N LEU A 121 13.98 -8.13 20.95
CA LEU A 121 14.54 -7.12 20.06
C LEU A 121 13.54 -6.01 19.74
N ASN A 122 12.24 -6.30 19.79
CA ASN A 122 11.17 -5.31 19.57
C ASN A 122 11.36 -4.43 18.31
N GLY A 123 12.00 -4.94 17.25
CA GLY A 123 12.29 -4.18 16.03
C GLY A 123 13.53 -3.27 16.09
N ASP A 124 14.30 -3.30 17.18
CA ASP A 124 15.55 -2.56 17.34
C ASP A 124 16.66 -3.15 16.46
N MET A 125 16.91 -2.47 15.34
CA MET A 125 17.92 -2.88 14.35
C MET A 125 19.36 -2.71 14.84
N THR A 126 19.62 -1.96 15.91
CA THR A 126 20.99 -1.79 16.43
C THR A 126 21.48 -3.03 17.16
N LYS A 127 20.55 -3.82 17.68
CA LYS A 127 20.80 -5.09 18.38
C LYS A 127 20.84 -6.28 17.42
N PHE A 128 20.83 -6.02 16.11
CA PHE A 128 20.72 -7.03 15.09
C PHE A 128 21.88 -8.06 15.11
N TYR A 129 23.13 -7.61 15.29
CA TYR A 129 24.30 -8.48 15.37
C TYR A 129 24.22 -9.53 16.50
N LEU A 130 23.35 -9.31 17.48
CA LEU A 130 23.11 -10.24 18.57
C LEU A 130 22.34 -11.48 18.11
N ILE A 131 21.49 -11.36 17.07
CA ILE A 131 20.79 -12.50 16.45
C ILE A 131 21.77 -13.40 15.71
N ASP A 132 22.63 -12.83 14.87
CA ASP A 132 23.63 -13.59 14.10
C ASP A 132 24.51 -14.44 15.04
N LYS A 133 24.88 -13.86 16.19
CA LYS A 133 25.67 -14.54 17.22
C LYS A 133 24.93 -15.74 17.85
N LEU A 134 23.60 -15.70 17.94
CA LEU A 134 22.80 -16.83 18.42
C LEU A 134 22.83 -18.00 17.42
N SER A 135 22.73 -17.70 16.12
CA SER A 135 22.84 -18.70 15.05
C SER A 135 24.21 -19.37 15.03
N GLU A 136 25.29 -18.60 15.24
CA GLU A 136 26.66 -19.13 15.36
C GLU A 136 26.85 -20.05 16.58
N SER A 137 26.05 -19.86 17.62
CA SER A 137 26.13 -20.63 18.87
C SER A 137 25.50 -22.02 18.77
N ILE A 138 24.71 -22.30 17.72
CA ILE A 138 24.17 -23.63 17.45
C ILE A 138 25.28 -24.53 16.90
N GLY A 139 25.42 -25.74 17.46
CA GLY A 139 26.40 -26.70 16.99
C GLY A 139 26.28 -27.01 15.48
N LYS A 140 27.43 -27.18 14.80
CA LYS A 140 27.50 -27.51 13.35
C LYS A 140 27.21 -28.99 13.02
N GLY A 141 26.89 -29.81 14.01
CA GLY A 141 26.63 -31.24 13.84
C GLY A 141 25.34 -31.54 13.06
N PRO A 142 25.22 -32.70 12.41
CA PRO A 142 24.01 -33.09 11.66
C PRO A 142 22.76 -33.12 12.56
N ASP A 143 22.91 -33.46 13.83
CA ASP A 143 21.81 -33.50 14.82
C ASP A 143 21.12 -32.15 15.05
N PHE A 144 21.75 -31.04 14.67
CA PHE A 144 21.21 -29.68 14.82
C PHE A 144 20.72 -29.06 13.50
N ALA A 145 20.69 -29.82 12.41
CA ALA A 145 20.23 -29.34 11.10
C ALA A 145 18.84 -28.69 11.19
N VAL A 146 17.88 -29.37 11.80
CA VAL A 146 16.52 -28.85 12.02
C VAL A 146 16.51 -27.55 12.83
N HIS A 147 17.32 -27.45 13.88
CA HIS A 147 17.42 -26.24 14.72
C HIS A 147 18.07 -25.08 13.97
N ARG A 148 19.11 -25.34 13.18
CA ARG A 148 19.74 -24.32 12.33
C ARG A 148 18.76 -23.82 11.27
N THR A 149 18.07 -24.72 10.58
CA THR A 149 17.02 -24.36 9.61
C THR A 149 15.95 -23.49 10.26
N ARG A 150 15.45 -23.86 11.45
CA ARG A 150 14.47 -23.03 12.20
C ARG A 150 15.02 -21.66 12.56
N CYS A 151 16.27 -21.58 13.01
CA CYS A 151 16.90 -20.33 13.38
C CYS A 151 17.04 -19.39 12.17
N HIS A 152 17.56 -19.90 11.05
CA HIS A 152 17.65 -19.15 9.81
C HIS A 152 16.27 -18.71 9.29
N LEU A 153 15.26 -19.58 9.36
CA LEU A 153 13.90 -19.22 8.98
C LEU A 153 13.35 -18.07 9.83
N ALA A 154 13.53 -18.14 11.15
CA ALA A 154 13.06 -17.11 12.07
C ALA A 154 13.84 -15.77 11.89
N ASN A 155 15.15 -15.83 11.65
CA ASN A 155 15.96 -14.67 11.28
C ASN A 155 15.41 -14.00 10.02
N GLY A 156 15.24 -14.78 8.94
CA GLY A 156 14.76 -14.26 7.67
C GLY A 156 13.37 -13.62 7.77
N GLN A 157 12.46 -14.26 8.51
CA GLN A 157 11.14 -13.69 8.79
C GLN A 157 11.21 -12.39 9.58
N TYR A 158 12.10 -12.30 10.58
CA TYR A 158 12.30 -11.07 11.34
C TYR A 158 12.79 -9.93 10.46
N TYR A 159 13.83 -10.18 9.65
CA TYR A 159 14.36 -9.21 8.68
C TYR A 159 13.29 -8.74 7.69
N TYR A 160 12.51 -9.67 7.14
CA TYR A 160 11.42 -9.36 6.23
C TYR A 160 10.38 -8.44 6.90
N ARG A 161 9.92 -8.78 8.12
CA ARG A 161 8.96 -7.96 8.87
C ARG A 161 9.50 -6.56 9.15
N CYS A 162 10.78 -6.44 9.51
CA CYS A 162 11.44 -5.15 9.67
C CYS A 162 11.46 -4.35 8.35
N GLY A 163 11.70 -5.02 7.22
CA GLY A 163 11.64 -4.42 5.88
C GLY A 163 10.24 -3.90 5.56
N VAL A 164 9.20 -4.71 5.75
CA VAL A 164 7.79 -4.30 5.53
C VAL A 164 7.44 -3.08 6.38
N LYS A 165 7.78 -3.09 7.68
CA LYS A 165 7.54 -1.94 8.57
C LYS A 165 8.24 -0.68 8.08
N ARG A 166 9.51 -0.78 7.67
CA ARG A 166 10.24 0.36 7.12
C ARG A 166 9.57 0.91 5.87
N MET A 167 9.20 0.04 4.93
CA MET A 167 8.54 0.46 3.70
C MET A 167 7.18 1.15 3.95
N GLY A 168 6.38 0.64 4.88
CA GLY A 168 5.00 1.12 5.10
C GLY A 168 4.84 2.24 6.14
N GLU A 169 5.41 2.08 7.33
CA GLU A 169 5.17 2.96 8.49
C GLU A 169 6.28 4.00 8.70
N TRP A 170 7.53 3.65 8.40
CA TRP A 170 8.71 4.41 8.81
C TRP A 170 9.48 4.95 7.61
N VAL A 171 8.86 5.87 6.86
CA VAL A 171 9.47 6.56 5.71
C VAL A 171 9.68 5.58 4.54
N ASN A 172 9.34 5.95 3.31
CA ASN A 172 9.63 5.15 2.10
C ASN A 172 11.15 5.00 1.84
N ASP A 173 11.90 4.47 2.80
CA ASP A 173 13.34 4.24 2.83
C ASP A 173 13.61 2.90 2.16
N PHE A 174 13.55 2.95 0.83
CA PHE A 174 13.82 1.79 -0.01
C PHE A 174 15.26 1.28 0.19
N LYS A 175 16.22 2.11 0.60
CA LYS A 175 17.63 1.70 0.77
C LYS A 175 17.78 0.80 1.98
N ALA A 176 17.28 1.23 3.15
CA ALA A 176 17.30 0.40 4.36
C ALA A 176 16.44 -0.86 4.18
N THR A 177 15.28 -0.73 3.51
CA THR A 177 14.42 -1.88 3.20
C THR A 177 15.13 -2.88 2.30
N GLN A 178 15.84 -2.43 1.26
CA GLN A 178 16.58 -3.32 0.37
C GLN A 178 17.69 -4.09 1.11
N GLN A 179 18.41 -3.45 2.02
CA GLN A 179 19.41 -4.14 2.85
C GLN A 179 18.76 -5.26 3.68
N LEU A 180 17.65 -4.95 4.36
CA LEU A 180 16.88 -5.90 5.16
C LEU A 180 16.35 -7.08 4.33
N VAL A 181 15.87 -6.82 3.12
CA VAL A 181 15.39 -7.86 2.20
C VAL A 181 16.52 -8.78 1.75
N GLU A 182 17.71 -8.24 1.46
CA GLU A 182 18.87 -9.06 1.11
C GLU A 182 19.37 -9.90 2.29
N HIS A 183 19.31 -9.37 3.51
CA HIS A 183 19.57 -10.16 4.72
C HIS A 183 18.54 -11.29 4.90
N ALA A 184 17.25 -10.99 4.74
CA ALA A 184 16.20 -11.99 4.82
C ALA A 184 16.40 -13.13 3.80
N ARG A 185 16.73 -12.77 2.56
CA ARG A 185 17.02 -13.71 1.48
C ARG A 185 18.19 -14.62 1.82
N ARG A 186 19.30 -14.05 2.31
CA ARG A 186 20.49 -14.80 2.72
C ARG A 186 20.14 -15.83 3.80
N GLU A 187 19.34 -15.45 4.79
CA GLU A 187 18.92 -16.38 5.83
C GLU A 187 18.06 -17.52 5.28
N PHE A 188 17.15 -17.26 4.36
CA PHE A 188 16.38 -18.33 3.71
C PHE A 188 17.25 -19.26 2.87
N GLU A 189 18.26 -18.74 2.16
CA GLU A 189 19.25 -19.56 1.46
C GLU A 189 20.03 -20.46 2.44
N LEU A 190 20.44 -19.93 3.60
CA LEU A 190 21.09 -20.71 4.67
C LEU A 190 20.16 -21.74 5.31
N ALA A 191 18.86 -21.43 5.42
CA ALA A 191 17.85 -22.36 5.92
C ALA A 191 17.73 -23.59 5.02
N VAL A 192 17.72 -23.39 3.70
CA VAL A 192 17.73 -24.47 2.68
C VAL A 192 19.01 -25.28 2.77
N GLN A 193 20.17 -24.63 2.84
CA GLN A 193 21.46 -25.31 2.96
C GLN A 193 21.60 -26.14 4.25
N SER A 194 20.88 -25.74 5.30
CA SER A 194 20.90 -26.42 6.61
C SER A 194 19.95 -27.61 6.70
N GLN A 195 19.12 -27.88 5.68
CA GLN A 195 18.14 -28.96 5.69
C GLN A 195 18.80 -30.35 5.78
N CYS A 196 18.12 -31.28 6.45
CA CYS A 196 18.45 -32.70 6.50
C CYS A 196 17.28 -33.54 5.96
N ASN A 197 17.58 -34.75 5.45
CA ASN A 197 16.63 -35.69 4.83
C ASN A 197 15.57 -36.27 5.79
N ASP A 198 14.73 -35.43 6.40
CA ASP A 198 13.67 -35.83 7.33
C ASP A 198 12.29 -35.29 6.88
N LYS A 199 11.19 -35.92 7.31
CA LYS A 199 9.81 -35.50 6.96
C LYS A 199 9.51 -34.04 7.31
N THR A 200 10.16 -33.51 8.35
CA THR A 200 10.08 -32.11 8.80
C THR A 200 10.59 -31.13 7.72
N GLU A 201 11.46 -31.59 6.82
CA GLU A 201 12.03 -30.82 5.68
C GLU A 201 10.94 -30.33 4.71
N LYS A 202 9.93 -31.16 4.42
CA LYS A 202 8.87 -30.79 3.46
C LYS A 202 8.07 -29.57 3.91
N VAL A 203 7.87 -29.40 5.21
CA VAL A 203 7.16 -28.23 5.77
C VAL A 203 8.01 -26.98 5.61
N PHE A 204 9.30 -27.04 5.97
CA PHE A 204 10.20 -25.90 5.82
C PHE A 204 10.38 -25.47 4.37
N THR A 205 10.44 -26.42 3.43
CA THR A 205 10.59 -26.07 2.00
C THR A 205 9.41 -25.29 1.47
N ILE A 206 8.17 -25.63 1.87
CA ILE A 206 6.97 -24.87 1.48
C ILE A 206 7.00 -23.46 2.10
N ASP A 207 7.33 -23.36 3.40
CA ASP A 207 7.39 -22.06 4.08
C ASP A 207 8.47 -21.15 3.49
N ILE A 208 9.66 -21.69 3.19
CA ILE A 208 10.75 -20.96 2.56
C ILE A 208 10.36 -20.48 1.16
N ALA A 209 9.70 -21.33 0.36
CA ALA A 209 9.25 -20.95 -0.97
C ALA A 209 8.28 -19.76 -0.91
N ARG A 210 7.28 -19.81 -0.02
CA ARG A 210 6.33 -18.72 0.20
C ARG A 210 7.02 -17.43 0.65
N LEU A 211 7.94 -17.51 1.60
CA LEU A 211 8.66 -16.33 2.10
C LEU A 211 9.59 -15.71 1.04
N ASN A 212 10.11 -16.51 0.11
CA ASN A 212 10.88 -16.00 -1.02
C ASN A 212 10.00 -15.26 -2.04
N GLU A 213 8.74 -15.69 -2.23
CA GLU A 213 7.76 -14.93 -3.02
C GLU A 213 7.48 -13.58 -2.34
N ASP A 214 7.22 -13.57 -1.03
CA ASP A 214 7.01 -12.36 -0.23
C ASP A 214 8.19 -11.37 -0.32
N ILE A 215 9.43 -11.87 -0.26
CA ILE A 215 10.66 -11.09 -0.47
C ILE A 215 10.71 -10.49 -1.87
N THR A 216 10.31 -11.26 -2.88
CA THR A 216 10.34 -10.84 -4.28
C THR A 216 9.39 -9.67 -4.48
N PHE A 217 8.18 -9.76 -3.93
CA PHE A 217 7.21 -8.66 -3.95
C PHE A 217 7.76 -7.40 -3.28
N LEU A 218 8.30 -7.50 -2.06
CA LEU A 218 8.85 -6.34 -1.35
C LEU A 218 10.03 -5.72 -2.11
N LYS A 219 10.89 -6.55 -2.73
CA LYS A 219 12.01 -6.08 -3.56
C LYS A 219 11.53 -5.31 -4.79
N GLN A 220 10.45 -5.77 -5.43
CA GLN A 220 9.83 -5.08 -6.55
C GLN A 220 9.26 -3.71 -6.12
N SER A 221 8.56 -3.64 -4.98
CA SER A 221 8.09 -2.37 -4.41
C SER A 221 9.25 -1.41 -4.11
N CYS A 222 10.35 -1.90 -3.51
CA CYS A 222 11.55 -1.07 -3.28
C CYS A 222 12.13 -0.52 -4.59
N ARG A 223 12.22 -1.36 -5.62
CA ARG A 223 12.75 -0.94 -6.92
C ARG A 223 11.86 0.11 -7.57
N ALA A 224 10.55 -0.04 -7.49
CA ALA A 224 9.61 0.93 -8.02
C ALA A 224 9.74 2.30 -7.33
N VAL A 225 9.83 2.33 -6.00
CA VAL A 225 10.04 3.56 -5.23
C VAL A 225 11.38 4.21 -5.56
N GLN A 226 12.45 3.43 -5.67
CA GLN A 226 13.76 3.93 -6.08
C GLN A 226 13.69 4.64 -7.44
N LEU A 227 13.14 3.97 -8.45
CA LEU A 227 13.02 4.52 -9.80
C LEU A 227 12.20 5.80 -9.80
N ARG A 228 11.08 5.83 -9.07
CA ARG A 228 10.23 7.01 -8.94
C ARG A 228 10.96 8.17 -8.27
N GLN A 229 11.66 7.94 -7.16
CA GLN A 229 12.39 9.00 -6.46
C GLN A 229 13.52 9.59 -7.33
N MET A 230 14.23 8.73 -8.09
CA MET A 230 15.24 9.21 -9.03
C MET A 230 14.60 10.01 -10.18
N ALA A 231 13.42 9.59 -10.65
CA ALA A 231 12.67 10.31 -11.68
C ALA A 231 12.12 11.65 -11.16
N ASP A 232 11.62 11.69 -9.93
CA ASP A 232 11.18 12.92 -9.25
C ASP A 232 12.37 13.91 -9.13
N GLN A 233 13.56 13.43 -8.75
CA GLN A 233 14.78 14.25 -8.68
C GLN A 233 15.19 14.81 -10.06
N LEU A 234 15.26 13.95 -11.08
CA LEU A 234 15.58 14.38 -12.45
C LEU A 234 14.53 15.33 -13.02
N PHE A 235 13.25 15.15 -12.64
CA PHE A 235 12.18 16.07 -13.01
C PHE A 235 12.42 17.45 -12.42
N ASP A 236 12.74 17.53 -11.12
CA ASP A 236 12.98 18.81 -10.45
C ASP A 236 14.22 19.51 -11.02
N GLU A 237 15.29 18.77 -11.33
CA GLU A 237 16.47 19.30 -12.03
C GLU A 237 16.11 19.82 -13.44
N CYS A 238 15.31 19.07 -14.19
CA CYS A 238 14.92 19.41 -15.56
C CYS A 238 14.01 20.65 -15.63
N VAL A 239 13.08 20.80 -14.68
CA VAL A 239 12.06 21.86 -14.69
C VAL A 239 12.49 23.11 -13.91
N MET A 240 13.24 22.96 -12.82
CA MET A 240 13.54 24.08 -11.92
C MET A 240 14.96 24.63 -12.06
N GLN A 241 15.90 23.86 -12.61
CA GLN A 241 17.33 24.22 -12.62
C GLN A 241 17.93 24.44 -14.01
N SER A 242 17.19 24.18 -15.09
CA SER A 242 17.64 24.36 -16.46
C SER A 242 16.91 25.54 -17.11
N GLU A 243 17.65 26.44 -17.77
CA GLU A 243 17.06 27.54 -18.54
C GLU A 243 16.28 27.02 -19.76
N ASP A 244 16.78 25.95 -20.40
CA ASP A 244 16.15 25.29 -21.53
C ASP A 244 15.62 23.90 -21.15
N LEU A 245 14.41 23.58 -21.62
CA LEU A 245 13.81 22.25 -21.44
C LEU A 245 14.50 21.22 -22.36
N LYS A 246 15.24 20.29 -21.74
CA LYS A 246 15.91 19.18 -22.45
C LYS A 246 14.93 18.02 -22.65
N PHE A 247 14.32 17.94 -23.83
CA PHE A 247 13.34 16.88 -24.16
C PHE A 247 13.85 15.45 -23.95
N GLU A 248 15.14 15.18 -24.19
CA GLU A 248 15.74 13.87 -23.91
C GLU A 248 15.62 13.48 -22.43
N MET A 249 15.81 14.44 -21.51
CA MET A 249 15.62 14.19 -20.08
C MET A 249 14.16 13.91 -19.75
N VAL A 250 13.21 14.60 -20.39
CA VAL A 250 11.77 14.36 -20.21
C VAL A 250 11.40 12.91 -20.57
N TRP A 251 11.95 12.38 -21.66
CA TRP A 251 11.73 10.98 -22.06
C TRP A 251 12.38 9.99 -21.08
N ASN A 252 13.60 10.27 -20.62
CA ASN A 252 14.25 9.43 -19.59
C ASN A 252 13.43 9.38 -18.30
N ILE A 253 12.88 10.53 -17.86
CA ILE A 253 12.01 10.60 -16.69
C ILE A 253 10.73 9.77 -16.91
N LEU A 254 10.10 9.87 -18.09
CA LEU A 254 8.94 9.06 -18.44
C LEU A 254 9.24 7.56 -18.41
N ASP A 255 10.38 7.14 -18.97
CA ASP A 255 10.81 5.74 -18.97
C ASP A 255 11.03 5.22 -17.55
N MET A 256 11.56 6.06 -16.65
CA MET A 256 11.75 5.70 -15.25
C MET A 256 10.41 5.59 -14.49
N TYR A 257 9.46 6.50 -14.72
CA TYR A 257 8.11 6.34 -14.17
C TYR A 257 7.40 5.12 -14.74
N LYS A 258 7.61 4.80 -16.02
CA LYS A 258 7.05 3.60 -16.65
C LYS A 258 7.66 2.33 -16.07
N ALA A 259 8.97 2.31 -15.85
CA ALA A 259 9.64 1.21 -15.17
C ALA A 259 9.14 1.05 -13.73
N SER A 260 8.92 2.15 -13.01
CA SER A 260 8.32 2.15 -11.66
C SER A 260 6.92 1.53 -11.67
N GLU A 261 6.05 1.94 -12.59
CA GLU A 261 4.72 1.35 -12.80
C GLU A 261 4.80 -0.17 -13.03
N LEU A 262 5.68 -0.62 -13.93
CA LEU A 262 5.83 -2.04 -14.26
C LEU A 262 6.30 -2.88 -13.06
N HIS A 263 7.10 -2.29 -12.16
CA HIS A 263 7.53 -2.98 -10.94
C HIS A 263 6.45 -3.03 -9.86
N CYS A 264 5.46 -2.13 -9.88
CA CYS A 264 4.36 -2.13 -8.92
C CYS A 264 3.14 -2.93 -9.36
N ARG A 265 3.04 -3.27 -10.65
CA ARG A 265 1.82 -3.86 -11.21
C ARG A 265 1.40 -5.12 -10.46
N ASP A 266 0.17 -5.12 -9.96
CA ASP A 266 -0.44 -6.20 -9.17
C ASP A 266 0.30 -6.52 -7.85
N VAL A 267 1.23 -5.66 -7.41
CA VAL A 267 2.05 -5.83 -6.20
C VAL A 267 1.82 -4.67 -5.22
N ASP A 268 1.85 -3.44 -5.73
CA ASP A 268 1.75 -2.21 -4.94
C ASP A 268 0.89 -1.18 -5.68
N ILE A 269 -0.43 -1.33 -5.49
CA ILE A 269 -1.46 -0.52 -6.17
C ILE A 269 -1.25 0.98 -5.92
N GLU A 270 -0.81 1.38 -4.73
CA GLU A 270 -0.62 2.78 -4.39
C GLU A 270 0.57 3.39 -5.14
N ASN A 271 1.72 2.70 -5.14
CA ASN A 271 2.87 3.18 -5.90
C ASN A 271 2.63 3.08 -7.42
N GLU A 272 1.85 2.10 -7.89
CA GLU A 272 1.39 2.04 -9.28
C GLU A 272 0.55 3.28 -9.65
N ALA A 273 -0.47 3.59 -8.85
CA ALA A 273 -1.32 4.76 -9.04
C ALA A 273 -0.52 6.07 -9.03
N LEU A 274 0.46 6.19 -8.14
CA LEU A 274 1.35 7.34 -8.08
C LEU A 274 2.25 7.44 -9.33
N ALA A 275 2.79 6.33 -9.83
CA ALA A 275 3.55 6.32 -11.07
C ALA A 275 2.70 6.78 -12.28
N PHE A 276 1.44 6.33 -12.37
CA PHE A 276 0.49 6.83 -13.36
C PHE A 276 0.25 8.34 -13.22
N SER A 277 0.07 8.85 -11.99
CA SER A 277 -0.11 10.28 -11.73
C SER A 277 1.10 11.10 -12.21
N ARG A 278 2.32 10.61 -12.01
CA ARG A 278 3.55 11.27 -12.43
C ARG A 278 3.73 11.29 -13.96
N GLN A 279 3.39 10.19 -14.64
CA GLN A 279 3.32 10.16 -16.11
C GLN A 279 2.29 11.17 -16.62
N GLY A 280 1.09 11.21 -16.03
CA GLY A 280 0.03 12.17 -16.38
C GLY A 280 0.49 13.63 -16.24
N ARG A 281 1.23 13.95 -15.19
CA ARG A 281 1.82 15.27 -14.96
C ARG A 281 2.77 15.70 -16.08
N ILE A 282 3.62 14.82 -16.59
CA ILE A 282 4.50 15.14 -17.71
C ILE A 282 3.70 15.42 -18.98
N PHE A 283 2.75 14.54 -19.31
CA PHE A 283 1.91 14.72 -20.50
C PHE A 283 1.07 16.00 -20.41
N TYR A 284 0.63 16.37 -19.22
CA TYR A 284 -0.21 17.55 -19.00
C TYR A 284 0.61 18.86 -18.97
N LYS A 285 1.60 18.96 -18.09
CA LYS A 285 2.31 20.21 -17.80
C LYS A 285 3.48 20.50 -18.74
N ILE A 286 4.13 19.45 -19.29
CA ILE A 286 5.34 19.61 -20.11
C ILE A 286 5.01 19.43 -21.59
N LEU A 287 4.43 18.28 -21.96
CA LEU A 287 4.22 17.94 -23.37
C LEU A 287 2.91 18.52 -23.95
N ASN A 288 2.03 19.04 -23.10
CA ASN A 288 0.71 19.58 -23.48
C ASN A 288 -0.15 18.59 -24.29
N LEU A 289 0.00 17.29 -24.05
CA LEU A 289 -0.75 16.20 -24.69
C LEU A 289 -1.94 15.80 -23.81
N ARG A 290 -2.97 16.64 -23.79
CA ARG A 290 -4.15 16.53 -22.89
C ARG A 290 -4.85 15.18 -22.92
N SER A 291 -5.08 14.61 -24.11
CA SER A 291 -5.73 13.30 -24.25
C SER A 291 -4.91 12.19 -23.59
N LYS A 292 -3.58 12.22 -23.74
CA LYS A 292 -2.70 11.25 -23.13
C LYS A 292 -2.62 11.44 -21.61
N ALA A 293 -2.52 12.69 -21.15
CA ALA A 293 -2.57 13.02 -19.73
C ALA A 293 -3.86 12.50 -19.06
N HIS A 294 -5.01 12.68 -19.70
CA HIS A 294 -6.29 12.20 -19.20
C HIS A 294 -6.29 10.68 -18.98
N GLN A 295 -5.73 9.90 -19.92
CA GLN A 295 -5.62 8.44 -19.77
C GLN A 295 -4.81 8.06 -18.51
N TYR A 296 -3.65 8.70 -18.31
CA TYR A 296 -2.78 8.43 -17.16
C TYR A 296 -3.41 8.84 -15.83
N TYR A 297 -3.97 10.05 -15.75
CA TYR A 297 -4.65 10.48 -14.53
C TYR A 297 -5.89 9.64 -14.24
N ARG A 298 -6.63 9.22 -15.26
CA ARG A 298 -7.79 8.34 -15.08
C ARG A 298 -7.38 6.98 -14.50
N ALA A 299 -6.34 6.37 -15.06
CA ALA A 299 -5.78 5.11 -14.53
C ALA A 299 -5.31 5.27 -13.08
N SER A 300 -4.60 6.37 -12.78
CA SER A 300 -4.16 6.71 -11.42
C SER A 300 -5.33 6.83 -10.44
N PHE A 301 -6.40 7.55 -10.84
CA PHE A 301 -7.60 7.73 -10.03
C PHE A 301 -8.33 6.41 -9.79
N ASP A 302 -8.52 5.61 -10.85
CA ASP A 302 -9.25 4.34 -10.76
C ASP A 302 -8.53 3.36 -9.83
N LEU A 303 -7.20 3.25 -9.92
CA LEU A 303 -6.39 2.47 -8.97
C LEU A 303 -6.51 3.00 -7.55
N ALA A 304 -6.40 4.32 -7.34
CA ALA A 304 -6.48 4.91 -6.00
C ALA A 304 -7.83 4.65 -5.30
N VAL A 305 -8.94 4.59 -6.04
CA VAL A 305 -10.26 4.28 -5.49
C VAL A 305 -10.35 2.82 -4.99
N THR A 306 -9.57 1.90 -5.56
CA THR A 306 -9.53 0.50 -5.10
C THR A 306 -8.86 0.34 -3.72
N LEU A 307 -8.13 1.34 -3.22
CA LEU A 307 -7.44 1.31 -1.92
C LEU A 307 -8.37 1.48 -0.70
N HIS A 308 -9.70 1.52 -0.89
CA HIS A 308 -10.66 1.59 0.22
C HIS A 308 -10.43 0.44 1.22
N PRO A 309 -10.37 0.70 2.55
CA PRO A 309 -10.84 1.89 3.28
C PRO A 309 -9.83 3.03 3.45
N LYS A 310 -8.65 2.97 2.84
CA LYS A 310 -7.65 4.05 2.95
C LYS A 310 -8.23 5.37 2.42
N ASP A 311 -8.18 6.43 3.23
CA ASP A 311 -8.60 7.76 2.79
C ASP A 311 -7.49 8.44 1.99
N MET A 312 -7.71 8.55 0.68
CA MET A 312 -6.76 9.18 -0.25
C MET A 312 -6.92 10.71 -0.33
N ASN A 313 -7.98 11.29 0.25
CA ASN A 313 -8.31 12.72 0.03
C ASN A 313 -7.25 13.68 0.57
N ASN A 314 -6.46 13.26 1.56
CA ASN A 314 -5.37 14.06 2.12
C ASN A 314 -4.02 13.82 1.46
N VAL A 315 -3.93 12.88 0.51
CA VAL A 315 -2.68 12.52 -0.16
C VAL A 315 -2.42 13.49 -1.33
N GLU A 316 -1.29 14.18 -1.29
CA GLU A 316 -1.00 15.31 -2.17
C GLU A 316 -1.04 14.97 -3.67
N TRP A 317 -0.43 13.85 -4.06
CA TRP A 317 -0.44 13.43 -5.47
C TRP A 317 -1.85 13.11 -5.97
N PHE A 318 -2.72 12.61 -5.09
CA PHE A 318 -4.10 12.29 -5.45
C PHE A 318 -4.95 13.56 -5.62
N LYS A 319 -4.70 14.59 -4.80
CA LYS A 319 -5.29 15.92 -4.99
C LYS A 319 -4.87 16.53 -6.33
N GLU A 320 -3.57 16.48 -6.65
CA GLU A 320 -3.05 16.95 -7.95
C GLU A 320 -3.73 16.22 -9.12
N CYS A 321 -3.88 14.90 -9.03
CA CYS A 321 -4.57 14.08 -10.02
C CYS A 321 -6.04 14.48 -10.21
N LYS A 322 -6.80 14.66 -9.12
CA LYS A 322 -8.21 15.10 -9.15
C LYS A 322 -8.36 16.46 -9.84
N LEU A 323 -7.57 17.45 -9.42
CA LEU A 323 -7.61 18.79 -10.00
C LEU A 323 -7.28 18.78 -11.50
N ALA A 324 -6.30 17.98 -11.91
CA ALA A 324 -5.95 17.86 -13.32
C ALA A 324 -7.07 17.20 -14.16
N LEU A 325 -7.76 16.19 -13.62
CA LEU A 325 -8.92 15.58 -14.29
C LEU A 325 -10.08 16.56 -14.45
N GLU A 326 -10.37 17.35 -13.43
CA GLU A 326 -11.40 18.39 -13.47
C GLU A 326 -11.09 19.45 -14.52
N ASP A 327 -9.86 19.96 -14.57
CA ASP A 327 -9.45 20.94 -15.59
C ASP A 327 -9.51 20.35 -17.01
N LEU A 328 -9.05 19.10 -17.19
CA LEU A 328 -9.12 18.43 -18.49
C LEU A 328 -10.56 18.25 -18.96
N GLN A 329 -11.49 17.93 -18.04
CA GLN A 329 -12.91 17.82 -18.34
C GLN A 329 -13.52 19.18 -18.71
N GLN A 330 -13.23 20.24 -17.94
CA GLN A 330 -13.70 21.59 -18.23
C GLN A 330 -13.16 22.12 -19.55
N SER A 331 -11.89 21.89 -19.84
CA SER A 331 -11.26 22.31 -21.09
C SER A 331 -11.88 21.60 -22.29
N LYS A 332 -12.16 20.31 -22.19
CA LYS A 332 -12.88 19.58 -23.25
C LYS A 332 -14.28 20.13 -23.49
N MET A 333 -15.04 20.43 -22.42
CA MET A 333 -16.37 21.05 -22.54
C MET A 333 -16.29 22.43 -23.23
N ARG A 334 -15.28 23.25 -22.90
CA ARG A 334 -15.05 24.54 -23.58
C ARG A 334 -14.74 24.37 -25.07
N GLU A 335 -13.85 23.44 -25.41
CA GLU A 335 -13.50 23.15 -26.81
C GLU A 335 -14.71 22.67 -27.64
N GLU A 336 -15.57 21.83 -27.04
CA GLU A 336 -16.83 21.36 -27.64
C GLU A 336 -17.83 22.51 -27.85
N GLU A 337 -18.00 23.39 -26.86
CA GLU A 337 -18.89 24.55 -26.98
C GLU A 337 -18.37 25.56 -28.00
N GLU A 338 -17.07 25.88 -28.00
CA GLU A 338 -16.47 26.75 -29.02
C GLU A 338 -16.65 26.20 -30.45
N LYS A 339 -16.48 24.88 -30.61
CA LYS A 339 -16.71 24.24 -31.91
C LYS A 339 -18.17 24.35 -32.31
N ARG A 340 -19.09 24.09 -31.39
CA ARG A 340 -20.53 24.24 -31.61
C ARG A 340 -20.88 25.69 -31.97
N GLU A 341 -20.32 26.69 -31.29
CA GLU A 341 -20.53 28.10 -31.61
C GLU A 341 -20.00 28.48 -32.99
N LYS A 342 -18.79 28.03 -33.35
CA LYS A 342 -18.19 28.25 -34.68
C LYS A 342 -19.03 27.61 -35.78
N GLU A 343 -19.54 26.39 -35.57
CA GLU A 343 -20.43 25.72 -36.52
C GLU A 343 -21.78 26.44 -36.67
N ARG A 344 -22.31 27.04 -35.59
CA ARG A 344 -23.59 27.77 -35.59
C ARG A 344 -23.49 29.19 -36.16
N ALA A 345 -22.35 29.86 -35.98
CA ALA A 345 -22.12 31.25 -36.39
C ALA A 345 -22.56 31.61 -37.83
N PRO A 346 -22.20 30.85 -38.89
CA PRO A 346 -22.63 31.20 -40.25
C PRO A 346 -24.15 31.11 -40.44
N TYR A 347 -24.81 30.17 -39.77
CA TYR A 347 -26.26 30.02 -39.84
C TYR A 347 -26.97 31.12 -39.05
N LEU A 348 -26.44 31.52 -37.89
CA LEU A 348 -26.96 32.65 -37.13
C LEU A 348 -26.87 33.95 -37.93
N ALA A 349 -25.78 34.17 -38.68
CA ALA A 349 -25.66 35.33 -39.56
C ALA A 349 -26.71 35.33 -40.68
N GLN A 350 -26.96 34.19 -41.31
CA GLN A 350 -28.01 34.05 -42.33
C GLN A 350 -29.44 34.20 -41.77
N LEU A 351 -29.65 33.75 -40.53
CA LEU A 351 -30.95 33.80 -39.86
C LEU A 351 -31.20 35.14 -39.18
N LYS A 352 -30.22 36.05 -39.10
CA LYS A 352 -30.33 37.33 -38.39
C LYS A 352 -31.60 38.12 -38.72
N PRO A 353 -32.02 38.30 -40.00
CA PRO A 353 -33.26 39.02 -40.29
C PRO A 353 -34.51 38.33 -39.70
N VAL A 354 -34.54 37.01 -39.73
CA VAL A 354 -35.61 36.20 -39.14
C VAL A 354 -35.60 36.32 -37.62
N LEU A 355 -34.42 36.24 -37.00
CA LEU A 355 -34.25 36.34 -35.55
C LEU A 355 -34.59 37.74 -35.02
N ASP A 356 -34.33 38.80 -35.79
CA ASP A 356 -34.72 40.17 -35.42
C ASP A 356 -36.25 40.34 -35.41
N VAL A 357 -36.95 39.72 -36.38
CA VAL A 357 -38.43 39.69 -36.38
C VAL A 357 -38.96 38.78 -35.26
N LEU A 358 -38.34 37.64 -35.02
CA LEU A 358 -38.70 36.75 -33.93
C LEU A 358 -38.61 37.47 -32.58
N LYS A 359 -37.54 38.24 -32.37
CA LYS A 359 -37.33 39.07 -31.18
C LYS A 359 -38.37 40.18 -31.05
N SER A 360 -38.80 40.82 -32.14
CA SER A 360 -39.84 41.86 -32.04
C SER A 360 -41.22 41.32 -31.63
N HIS A 361 -41.43 40.01 -31.77
CA HIS A 361 -42.65 39.33 -31.31
C HIS A 361 -42.49 38.67 -29.93
N SER A 362 -41.28 38.62 -29.34
CA SER A 362 -41.00 37.79 -28.17
C SER A 362 -41.65 38.26 -26.87
N ASP A 363 -42.02 39.53 -26.78
CA ASP A 363 -42.62 40.11 -25.57
C ASP A 363 -44.06 39.64 -25.35
N ASP A 364 -44.72 39.19 -26.41
CA ASP A 364 -46.13 38.77 -26.42
C ASP A 364 -46.25 37.32 -26.92
N ALA A 365 -46.74 36.45 -26.03
CA ALA A 365 -46.84 35.02 -26.33
C ALA A 365 -47.75 34.72 -27.53
N PHE A 366 -48.83 35.49 -27.72
CA PHE A 366 -49.75 35.30 -28.84
C PHE A 366 -49.08 35.67 -30.16
N LYS A 367 -48.41 36.83 -30.18
CA LYS A 367 -47.65 37.30 -31.34
C LYS A 367 -46.51 36.35 -31.70
N LEU A 368 -45.77 35.87 -30.69
CA LEU A 368 -44.66 34.94 -30.88
C LEU A 368 -45.14 33.61 -31.48
N LEU A 369 -46.17 32.99 -30.90
CA LEU A 369 -46.72 31.73 -31.41
C LEU A 369 -47.27 31.88 -32.82
N LYS A 370 -48.07 32.94 -33.05
CA LYS A 370 -48.63 33.21 -34.38
C LYS A 370 -47.54 33.32 -35.44
N PHE A 371 -46.52 34.14 -35.17
CA PHE A 371 -45.39 34.33 -36.08
C PHE A 371 -44.63 33.02 -36.35
N VAL A 372 -44.32 32.25 -35.30
CA VAL A 372 -43.54 31.02 -35.41
C VAL A 372 -44.28 29.95 -36.20
N TYR A 373 -45.56 29.70 -35.92
CA TYR A 373 -46.35 28.70 -36.66
C TYR A 373 -46.68 29.13 -38.09
N SER A 374 -46.90 30.43 -38.34
CA SER A 374 -47.22 30.91 -39.69
C SER A 374 -46.00 30.90 -40.61
N THR A 375 -44.84 31.25 -40.07
CA THR A 375 -43.64 31.56 -40.87
C THR A 375 -42.63 30.42 -40.86
N HIS A 376 -42.56 29.69 -39.75
CA HIS A 376 -41.60 28.60 -39.53
C HIS A 376 -42.28 27.38 -38.90
N PRO A 377 -43.35 26.80 -39.50
CA PRO A 377 -44.10 25.71 -38.91
C PRO A 377 -43.19 24.53 -38.52
N PRO A 378 -43.44 23.84 -37.38
CA PRO A 378 -42.61 22.72 -36.96
C PRO A 378 -42.61 21.62 -38.03
N LYS A 379 -41.47 20.96 -38.24
CA LYS A 379 -41.37 19.84 -39.18
C LYS A 379 -41.91 18.52 -38.60
N VAL A 380 -42.16 18.48 -37.29
CA VAL A 380 -42.85 17.38 -36.59
C VAL A 380 -44.36 17.62 -36.57
N SER A 381 -45.17 16.58 -36.36
CA SER A 381 -46.63 16.73 -36.24
C SER A 381 -47.01 17.76 -35.16
N PHE A 382 -47.89 18.69 -35.51
CA PHE A 382 -48.38 19.74 -34.62
C PHE A 382 -49.87 19.99 -34.85
N ASP A 383 -50.56 20.39 -33.78
CA ASP A 383 -51.94 20.90 -33.81
C ASP A 383 -51.92 22.31 -33.21
N TYR A 384 -52.02 23.31 -34.09
CA TYR A 384 -52.05 24.72 -33.74
C TYR A 384 -53.27 25.37 -34.38
N ASP A 385 -54.13 25.96 -33.54
CA ASP A 385 -55.33 26.69 -33.96
C ASP A 385 -55.37 28.03 -33.23
N GLU A 386 -55.09 29.10 -33.98
CA GLU A 386 -55.07 30.49 -33.48
C GLU A 386 -56.40 30.87 -32.81
N LYS A 387 -57.53 30.32 -33.26
CA LYS A 387 -58.86 30.66 -32.72
C LYS A 387 -59.10 30.10 -31.32
N LYS A 388 -58.32 29.10 -30.90
CA LYS A 388 -58.40 28.46 -29.58
C LYS A 388 -57.46 29.09 -28.54
N LEU A 389 -56.67 30.09 -28.95
CA LEU A 389 -55.74 30.78 -28.06
C LEU A 389 -56.42 31.91 -27.31
N ASP A 390 -56.47 31.77 -25.98
CA ASP A 390 -56.91 32.77 -25.03
C ASP A 390 -55.95 32.85 -23.83
N SER A 391 -56.24 33.71 -22.85
CA SER A 391 -55.41 33.90 -21.66
C SER A 391 -55.25 32.63 -20.80
N THR A 392 -56.17 31.67 -20.89
CA THR A 392 -56.14 30.41 -20.14
C THR A 392 -55.41 29.29 -20.89
N THR A 393 -55.42 29.31 -22.22
CA THR A 393 -54.81 28.26 -23.07
C THR A 393 -53.40 28.61 -23.55
N ILE A 394 -53.02 29.90 -23.56
CA ILE A 394 -51.75 30.41 -24.08
C ILE A 394 -50.52 29.71 -23.47
N LYS A 395 -50.50 29.48 -22.16
CA LYS A 395 -49.39 28.85 -21.45
C LYS A 395 -49.14 27.42 -21.93
N LYS A 396 -50.22 26.66 -22.12
CA LYS A 396 -50.16 25.29 -22.65
C LYS A 396 -49.72 25.28 -24.10
N ALA A 397 -50.18 26.24 -24.91
CA ALA A 397 -49.75 26.38 -26.30
C ALA A 397 -48.25 26.69 -26.41
N VAL A 398 -47.70 27.58 -25.58
CA VAL A 398 -46.25 27.84 -25.53
C VAL A 398 -45.47 26.59 -25.14
N LEU A 399 -45.92 25.83 -24.12
CA LEU A 399 -45.26 24.58 -23.73
C LEU A 399 -45.25 23.55 -24.87
N ASN A 400 -46.37 23.40 -25.59
CA ASN A 400 -46.45 22.50 -26.74
C ASN A 400 -45.49 22.94 -27.85
N ALA A 401 -45.38 24.24 -28.11
CA ALA A 401 -44.42 24.76 -29.08
C ALA A 401 -42.96 24.47 -28.67
N ILE A 402 -42.59 24.65 -27.39
CA ILE A 402 -41.26 24.27 -26.88
C ILE A 402 -40.96 22.80 -27.19
N ILE A 403 -41.90 21.91 -26.92
CA ILE A 403 -41.75 20.47 -27.17
C ILE A 403 -41.59 20.17 -28.67
N GLN A 404 -42.27 20.92 -29.52
CA GLN A 404 -42.22 20.72 -30.98
C GLN A 404 -40.91 21.24 -31.58
N TYR A 405 -40.40 22.40 -31.16
CA TYR A 405 -39.14 22.96 -31.65
C TYR A 405 -37.90 22.48 -30.90
N HIS A 406 -38.05 21.66 -29.85
CA HIS A 406 -36.94 21.18 -29.04
C HIS A 406 -35.84 20.53 -29.90
N PRO A 407 -34.54 20.84 -29.68
CA PRO A 407 -33.44 20.37 -30.52
C PRO A 407 -33.41 18.85 -30.72
N ASP A 408 -33.76 18.08 -29.68
CA ASP A 408 -33.82 16.60 -29.73
C ASP A 408 -34.82 16.05 -30.75
N LYS A 409 -35.87 16.81 -31.09
CA LYS A 409 -36.86 16.40 -32.12
C LYS A 409 -36.51 16.90 -33.51
N GLN A 410 -35.49 17.74 -33.62
CA GLN A 410 -35.11 18.40 -34.86
C GLN A 410 -33.78 17.87 -35.43
N VAL A 411 -33.20 16.83 -34.83
CA VAL A 411 -31.87 16.30 -35.15
C VAL A 411 -31.75 15.82 -36.61
N GLU A 412 -32.83 15.27 -37.19
CA GLU A 412 -32.86 14.71 -38.55
C GLU A 412 -32.86 15.78 -39.66
N TYR A 413 -33.04 17.05 -39.31
CA TYR A 413 -33.12 18.13 -40.29
C TYR A 413 -31.78 18.87 -40.46
N ASP A 414 -31.72 19.70 -41.51
CA ASP A 414 -30.56 20.49 -41.84
C ASP A 414 -30.11 21.43 -40.70
N MET A 415 -28.81 21.76 -40.69
CA MET A 415 -28.21 22.55 -39.61
C MET A 415 -28.85 23.94 -39.45
N LYS A 416 -29.26 24.58 -40.55
CA LYS A 416 -29.91 25.90 -40.51
C LYS A 416 -31.25 25.81 -39.77
N TRP A 417 -32.05 24.79 -40.05
CA TRP A 417 -33.29 24.53 -39.33
C TRP A 417 -33.07 24.20 -37.86
N ARG A 418 -32.04 23.42 -37.54
CA ARG A 418 -31.69 23.07 -36.15
C ARG A 418 -31.33 24.33 -35.34
N VAL A 419 -30.49 25.20 -35.91
CA VAL A 419 -30.13 26.48 -35.29
C VAL A 419 -31.37 27.37 -35.12
N LEU A 420 -32.22 27.49 -36.13
CA LEU A 420 -33.46 28.27 -36.01
C LEU A 420 -34.40 27.72 -34.92
N SER A 421 -34.57 26.40 -34.87
CA SER A 421 -35.43 25.74 -33.89
C SER A 421 -34.90 25.89 -32.46
N GLU A 422 -33.58 25.83 -32.27
CA GLU A 422 -32.92 26.16 -31.00
C GLU A 422 -33.25 27.60 -30.57
N GLU A 423 -33.10 28.59 -31.46
CA GLU A 423 -33.39 29.99 -31.12
C GLU A 423 -34.89 30.22 -30.87
N ILE A 424 -35.79 29.64 -31.66
CA ILE A 424 -37.24 29.66 -31.40
C ILE A 424 -37.54 29.07 -30.01
N THR A 425 -36.93 27.94 -29.68
CA THR A 425 -37.11 27.29 -28.37
C THR A 425 -36.64 28.19 -27.22
N LYS A 426 -35.53 28.94 -27.38
CA LYS A 426 -35.06 29.90 -26.37
C LYS A 426 -36.09 30.99 -26.10
N TYR A 427 -36.63 31.64 -27.15
CA TYR A 427 -37.64 32.70 -26.98
C TYR A 427 -38.94 32.15 -26.38
N LEU A 428 -39.40 30.98 -26.82
CA LEU A 428 -40.58 30.34 -26.25
C LEU A 428 -40.37 29.97 -24.77
N THR A 429 -39.19 29.46 -24.41
CA THR A 429 -38.86 29.09 -23.03
C THR A 429 -38.82 30.32 -22.13
N ALA A 430 -38.14 31.40 -22.55
CA ALA A 430 -38.13 32.66 -21.80
C ALA A 430 -39.55 33.20 -21.55
N ARG A 431 -40.42 33.16 -22.58
CA ARG A 431 -41.81 33.59 -22.45
C ARG A 431 -42.63 32.66 -21.55
N TYR A 432 -42.38 31.36 -21.60
CA TYR A 432 -43.03 30.38 -20.74
C TYR A 432 -42.70 30.61 -19.26
N GLU A 433 -41.44 30.90 -18.93
CA GLU A 433 -41.04 31.25 -17.55
C GLU A 433 -41.74 32.52 -17.05
N CYS A 434 -41.87 33.55 -17.88
CA CYS A 434 -42.66 34.74 -17.52
C CYS A 434 -44.16 34.44 -17.31
N LEU A 435 -44.71 33.39 -17.94
CA LEU A 435 -46.09 32.92 -17.72
C LEU A 435 -46.22 31.92 -16.54
N LYS A 436 -45.10 31.51 -15.91
CA LYS A 436 -45.14 30.72 -14.67
C LYS A 436 -45.33 31.58 -13.42
N GLY A 437 -44.84 32.82 -13.45
CA GLY A 437 -44.92 33.77 -12.34
C GLY A 437 -46.16 34.68 -12.34
N CYS A 438 -47.06 34.52 -13.32
CA CYS A 438 -48.39 35.13 -13.39
C CYS A 438 -49.42 34.02 -13.32
#